data_AF-A0A533UYE0-F1
#
_entry.id   AF-A0A533UYE0-F1
#
_cell.length_a   1.000
_cell.length_b   1.000
_cell.length_c   1.000
_cell.angle_alpha   90.00
_cell.angle_beta   90.00
_cell.angle_gamma   90.00
#
_symmetry.space_group_name_H-M   'P 1'
#
loop_
_entity.id
_entity.type
_entity.pdbx_description
1 polymer ?
#
loop_
_entity_poly.entity_id
_entity_poly.type
_entity_poly.pdbx_seq_one_letter_code
_entity_poly.pdbx_strand_id
1 'polypeptide(L)'
;MKSLIFTSFVIAIVFTNVSLSTKVIAETGQGKDVFKVIVTLFGITNSTKDIVTIVNVDDQTKVKVFNAENPESEFEDKVSYTVTFPNLTVNDGDPYKVCTVSVGDFKLNCKEGNNSPLTRPEFVDVKVSNTGSEK
;
A
#
# COMPACT_ATOMS: atom_id res chain seq x y z
N MET A 1 -9.34 -5.15 75.69
CA MET A 1 -10.75 -4.77 75.47
C MET A 1 -10.78 -3.39 74.86
N LYS A 2 -11.55 -3.22 73.77
CA LYS A 2 -11.90 -1.95 73.07
C LYS A 2 -10.73 -1.35 72.27
N SER A 3 -10.83 -0.91 71.02
CA SER A 3 -11.89 -0.73 70.02
C SER A 3 -11.13 -0.40 68.70
N LEU A 4 -11.25 -1.19 67.62
CA LEU A 4 -12.10 -0.94 66.43
C LEU A 4 -11.90 0.41 65.69
N ILE A 5 -11.38 0.28 64.44
CA ILE A 5 -11.68 1.02 63.17
C ILE A 5 -11.17 2.49 63.12
N PHE A 6 -10.59 3.08 62.07
CA PHE A 6 -10.87 3.13 60.62
C PHE A 6 -9.58 3.45 59.85
N THR A 7 -9.08 2.57 58.97
CA THR A 7 -9.31 2.60 57.51
C THR A 7 -9.54 4.00 56.93
N SER A 8 -8.48 4.59 56.38
CA SER A 8 -8.62 5.57 55.30
C SER A 8 -7.44 5.38 54.34
N PHE A 9 -7.62 4.48 53.38
CA PHE A 9 -6.72 4.34 52.24
C PHE A 9 -7.27 5.27 51.16
N VAL A 10 -6.80 6.52 51.14
CA VAL A 10 -7.17 7.49 50.11
C VAL A 10 -6.40 7.12 48.84
N ILE A 11 -7.02 6.31 47.99
CA ILE A 11 -6.51 6.07 46.64
C ILE A 11 -6.90 7.28 45.79
N ALA A 12 -5.97 8.22 45.64
CA ALA A 12 -6.08 9.26 44.64
C ALA A 12 -5.84 8.64 43.25
N ILE A 13 -6.92 8.24 42.57
CA ILE A 13 -6.86 7.85 41.16
C ILE A 13 -6.77 9.14 40.35
N VAL A 14 -5.54 9.53 39.99
CA VAL A 14 -5.30 10.59 39.02
C VAL A 14 -5.53 10.00 37.64
N PHE A 15 -6.66 10.32 37.02
CA PHE A 15 -6.91 10.01 35.61
C PHE A 15 -5.95 10.85 34.75
N THR A 16 -4.85 10.24 34.31
CA THR A 16 -3.99 10.84 33.29
C THR A 16 -4.66 10.64 31.93
N ASN A 17 -5.22 11.71 31.38
CA ASN A 17 -5.61 11.77 29.97
C ASN A 17 -4.33 11.74 29.12
N VAL A 18 -3.82 10.55 28.83
CA VAL A 18 -2.74 10.38 27.86
C VAL A 18 -3.39 10.43 26.49
N SER A 19 -3.54 11.63 25.95
CA SER A 19 -3.83 11.83 24.53
C SER A 19 -2.61 11.33 23.75
N LEU A 20 -2.60 10.05 23.42
CA LEU A 20 -1.61 9.43 22.56
C LEU A 20 -1.86 9.94 21.12
N SER A 21 -1.46 11.18 20.87
CA SER A 21 -1.38 11.72 19.51
C SER A 21 -0.26 10.94 18.81
N THR A 22 -0.62 9.93 18.03
CA THR A 22 0.30 9.30 17.10
C THR A 22 0.79 10.38 16.17
N LYS A 23 2.03 10.82 16.38
CA LYS A 23 2.69 11.78 15.50
C LYS A 23 2.88 11.05 14.17
N VAL A 24 2.02 11.32 13.19
CA VAL A 24 2.26 10.89 11.81
C VAL A 24 3.49 11.65 11.34
N ILE A 25 4.64 10.98 11.34
CA ILE A 25 5.87 11.55 10.79
C ILE A 25 5.70 11.51 9.27
N ALA A 26 5.35 12.64 8.68
CA ALA A 26 5.61 12.84 7.27
C ALA A 26 7.13 13.00 7.13
N GLU A 27 7.76 12.08 6.39
CA GLU A 27 9.17 12.18 6.01
C GLU A 27 9.38 13.50 5.26
N THR A 28 10.03 14.47 5.90
CA THR A 28 10.51 15.68 5.22
C THR A 28 11.67 15.28 4.32
N GLY A 29 11.51 15.50 3.01
CA GLY A 29 12.39 15.03 1.93
C GLY A 29 13.84 15.51 1.98
N GLN A 30 14.66 14.93 2.86
CA GLN A 30 16.12 15.00 2.84
C GLN A 30 16.77 13.66 2.45
N GLY A 31 16.01 12.76 1.80
CA GLY A 31 16.56 11.59 1.13
C GLY A 31 16.82 11.88 -0.35
N LYS A 32 17.82 11.23 -0.96
CA LYS A 32 17.95 11.17 -2.43
C LYS A 32 16.58 10.75 -2.97
N ASP A 33 15.99 11.56 -3.83
CA ASP A 33 14.67 11.23 -4.38
C ASP A 33 14.74 9.88 -5.09
N VAL A 34 13.79 9.01 -4.77
CA VAL A 34 13.73 7.67 -5.34
C VAL A 34 12.39 7.56 -6.01
N PHE A 35 12.42 7.36 -7.33
CA PHE A 35 11.20 7.17 -8.11
C PHE A 35 10.43 5.96 -7.58
N LYS A 36 9.14 6.17 -7.31
CA LYS A 36 8.24 5.19 -6.72
C LYS A 36 6.94 5.15 -7.50
N VAL A 37 6.48 3.95 -7.79
CA VAL A 37 5.13 3.70 -8.31
C VAL A 37 4.36 2.92 -7.25
N ILE A 38 3.27 3.49 -6.75
CA ILE A 38 2.32 2.81 -5.89
C ILE A 38 1.24 2.22 -6.80
N VAL A 39 1.19 0.89 -6.87
CA VAL A 39 0.15 0.20 -7.63
C VAL A 39 -0.89 -0.32 -6.64
N THR A 40 -2.16 -0.02 -6.92
CA THR A 40 -3.30 -0.48 -6.14
C THR A 40 -4.15 -1.39 -7.00
N LEU A 41 -4.23 -2.66 -6.63
CA LEU A 41 -5.19 -3.59 -7.20
C LEU A 41 -6.51 -3.46 -6.43
N PHE A 42 -7.62 -3.23 -7.11
CA PHE A 42 -8.94 -3.13 -6.50
C PHE A 42 -9.96 -4.05 -7.16
N GLY A 43 -11.02 -4.41 -6.42
CA GLY A 43 -12.01 -5.39 -6.87
C GLY A 43 -11.54 -6.83 -6.69
N ILE A 44 -10.66 -7.07 -5.71
CA ILE A 44 -10.23 -8.42 -5.33
C ILE A 44 -11.43 -9.13 -4.69
N THR A 45 -11.58 -10.41 -5.03
CA THR A 45 -12.61 -11.29 -4.47
C THR A 45 -11.98 -12.62 -4.11
N ASN A 46 -12.73 -13.49 -3.40
CA ASN A 46 -12.30 -14.86 -3.12
C ASN A 46 -12.05 -15.71 -4.38
N SER A 47 -12.52 -15.27 -5.54
CA SER A 47 -12.29 -15.96 -6.83
C SER A 47 -11.05 -15.46 -7.57
N THR A 48 -10.48 -14.33 -7.13
CA THR A 48 -9.28 -13.75 -7.72
C THR A 48 -8.14 -14.74 -7.63
N LYS A 49 -7.47 -14.97 -8.76
CA LYS A 49 -6.24 -15.77 -8.82
C LYS A 49 -5.02 -14.87 -8.67
N ASP A 50 -3.85 -15.46 -8.56
CA ASP A 50 -2.60 -14.71 -8.50
C ASP A 50 -2.50 -13.68 -9.62
N ILE A 51 -1.94 -12.51 -9.27
CA ILE A 51 -1.76 -11.40 -10.20
C ILE A 51 -0.30 -11.02 -10.21
N VAL A 52 0.30 -11.08 -11.39
CA VAL A 52 1.65 -10.59 -11.63
C VAL A 52 1.55 -9.15 -12.09
N THR A 53 2.19 -8.24 -11.37
CA THR A 53 2.29 -6.83 -11.74
C THR A 53 3.69 -6.52 -12.18
N ILE A 54 3.81 -5.92 -13.34
CA ILE A 54 5.06 -5.57 -14.02
C ILE A 54 5.09 -4.06 -14.11
N VAL A 55 6.10 -3.43 -13.55
CA VAL A 55 6.34 -1.99 -13.65
C VAL A 55 7.62 -1.79 -14.43
N ASN A 56 7.51 -1.09 -15.55
CA ASN A 56 8.60 -0.71 -16.42
C ASN A 56 8.80 0.80 -16.38
N VAL A 57 10.04 1.22 -16.16
CA VAL A 57 10.48 2.61 -16.12
C VAL A 57 11.85 2.64 -16.78
N ASP A 58 11.95 3.32 -17.92
CA ASP A 58 13.15 3.32 -18.76
C ASP A 58 13.67 1.88 -19.03
N ASP A 59 14.93 1.58 -18.71
CA ASP A 59 15.58 0.28 -18.89
C ASP A 59 15.31 -0.70 -17.73
N GLN A 60 14.61 -0.26 -16.67
CA GLN A 60 14.36 -1.08 -15.49
C GLN A 60 12.96 -1.68 -15.50
N THR A 61 12.89 -2.97 -15.16
CA THR A 61 11.63 -3.68 -14.96
C THR A 61 11.60 -4.31 -13.58
N LYS A 62 10.50 -4.11 -12.86
CA LYS A 62 10.25 -4.72 -11.55
C LYS A 62 8.93 -5.48 -11.58
N VAL A 63 8.88 -6.56 -10.81
CA VAL A 63 7.73 -7.44 -10.74
C VAL A 63 7.29 -7.61 -9.29
N LYS A 64 5.98 -7.56 -9.05
CA LYS A 64 5.35 -7.89 -7.77
C LYS A 64 4.24 -8.89 -8.02
N VAL A 65 4.20 -9.95 -7.22
CA VAL A 65 3.14 -10.96 -7.28
C VAL A 65 2.20 -10.72 -6.11
N PHE A 66 0.91 -10.63 -6.41
CA PHE A 66 -0.17 -10.81 -5.45
C PHE A 66 -0.51 -12.30 -5.41
N ASN A 67 -0.34 -12.94 -4.25
CA ASN A 67 -0.74 -14.32 -4.03
C ASN A 67 -2.14 -14.34 -3.40
N ALA A 68 -3.08 -15.01 -4.05
CA ALA A 68 -4.48 -15.03 -3.62
C ALA A 68 -4.75 -15.97 -2.44
N GLU A 69 -3.91 -17.00 -2.25
CA GLU A 69 -4.07 -17.97 -1.15
C GLU A 69 -3.60 -17.41 0.20
N ASN A 70 -2.61 -16.51 0.17
CA ASN A 70 -2.05 -15.84 1.33
C ASN A 70 -1.80 -14.35 1.02
N PRO A 71 -2.85 -13.52 0.94
CA PRO A 71 -2.71 -12.12 0.60
C PRO A 71 -1.90 -11.39 1.68
N GLU A 72 -0.88 -10.62 1.27
CA GLU A 72 0.01 -9.86 2.17
C GLU A 72 -0.72 -8.72 2.93
N SER A 73 -1.97 -8.42 2.60
CA SER A 73 -2.77 -7.35 3.23
C SER A 73 -4.18 -7.82 3.57
N GLU A 74 -4.66 -7.48 4.76
CA GLU A 74 -5.99 -7.85 5.30
C GLU A 74 -7.17 -7.10 4.68
N PHE A 75 -6.95 -6.21 3.70
CA PHE A 75 -8.05 -5.43 3.11
C PHE A 75 -8.86 -6.29 2.14
N GLU A 76 -10.15 -6.42 2.44
CA GLU A 76 -11.07 -7.42 1.85
C GLU A 76 -11.24 -7.32 0.32
N ASP A 77 -10.98 -6.16 -0.31
CA ASP A 77 -11.20 -5.94 -1.75
C ASP A 77 -10.07 -5.20 -2.50
N LYS A 78 -8.97 -4.86 -1.82
CA LYS A 78 -7.86 -4.09 -2.39
C LYS A 78 -6.51 -4.40 -1.77
N VAL A 79 -5.44 -4.28 -2.55
CA VAL A 79 -4.06 -4.32 -2.06
C VAL A 79 -3.25 -3.24 -2.75
N SER A 80 -2.38 -2.57 -2.00
CA SER A 80 -1.43 -1.60 -2.52
C SER A 80 -0.01 -2.02 -2.22
N TYR A 81 0.88 -1.92 -3.20
CA TYR A 81 2.31 -2.13 -2.99
C TYR A 81 3.12 -1.02 -3.65
N THR A 82 4.24 -0.68 -3.01
CA THR A 82 5.17 0.33 -3.49
C THR A 82 6.30 -0.34 -4.26
N VAL A 83 6.46 0.04 -5.52
CA VAL A 83 7.56 -0.38 -6.40
C VAL A 83 8.55 0.77 -6.49
N THR A 84 9.72 0.57 -5.87
CA THR A 84 10.76 1.61 -5.74
C THR A 84 11.88 1.35 -6.74
N PHE A 85 12.37 2.37 -7.45
CA PHE A 85 13.48 2.28 -8.40
C PHE A 85 14.71 3.05 -7.87
N PRO A 86 15.52 2.43 -6.98
CA PRO A 86 16.72 3.07 -6.46
C PRO A 86 17.73 3.25 -7.59
N ASN A 87 18.46 4.37 -7.57
CA ASN A 87 19.52 4.68 -8.53
C ASN A 87 19.04 4.84 -9.99
N LEU A 88 17.74 5.07 -10.21
CA LEU A 88 17.20 5.50 -11.48
C LEU A 88 16.88 7.00 -11.39
N THR A 89 17.35 7.78 -12.35
CA THR A 89 16.93 9.18 -12.51
C THR A 89 15.78 9.20 -13.49
N VAL A 90 14.63 9.70 -13.05
CA VAL A 90 13.41 9.84 -13.86
C VAL A 90 13.08 11.32 -13.90
N ASN A 91 13.01 11.90 -15.09
CA ASN A 91 12.73 13.32 -15.28
C ASN A 91 11.22 13.56 -15.39
N ASP A 92 10.80 14.82 -15.23
CA ASP A 92 9.42 15.23 -15.42
C ASP A 92 8.96 14.88 -16.84
N GLY A 93 7.83 14.19 -16.95
CA GLY A 93 7.27 13.77 -18.23
C GLY A 93 7.82 12.44 -18.77
N ASP A 94 8.85 11.85 -18.15
CA ASP A 94 9.38 10.55 -18.59
C ASP A 94 8.30 9.46 -18.42
N PRO A 95 8.13 8.56 -19.41
CA PRO A 95 7.08 7.56 -19.40
C PRO A 95 7.40 6.40 -18.46
N TYR A 96 6.35 5.84 -17.88
CA TYR A 96 6.37 4.55 -17.20
C TYR A 96 5.15 3.72 -17.61
N LYS A 97 5.28 2.40 -17.51
CA LYS A 97 4.21 1.44 -17.85
C LYS A 97 4.01 0.47 -16.71
N VAL A 98 2.76 0.30 -16.28
CA VAL A 98 2.34 -0.71 -15.32
C VAL A 98 1.42 -1.69 -16.03
N CYS A 99 1.78 -2.96 -16.04
CA CYS A 99 0.94 -4.03 -16.56
C CYS A 99 0.61 -5.05 -15.47
N THR A 100 -0.60 -5.61 -15.53
CA THR A 100 -1.03 -6.72 -14.68
C THR A 100 -1.43 -7.91 -15.54
N VAL A 101 -1.07 -9.10 -15.09
CA VAL A 101 -1.49 -10.37 -15.68
C VAL A 101 -2.12 -11.21 -14.58
N SER A 102 -3.37 -11.62 -14.75
CA SER A 102 -3.96 -12.66 -13.89
C SER A 102 -3.56 -14.02 -14.41
N VAL A 103 -3.21 -14.95 -13.51
CA VAL A 103 -2.99 -16.36 -13.89
C VAL A 103 -4.30 -17.09 -14.24
N GLY A 104 -5.46 -16.46 -13.97
CA GLY A 104 -6.77 -17.03 -14.30
C GLY A 104 -7.09 -16.98 -15.79
N ASP A 105 -6.68 -15.91 -16.48
CA ASP A 105 -6.98 -15.70 -17.91
C ASP A 105 -5.78 -15.31 -18.77
N PHE A 106 -4.61 -15.10 -18.15
CA PHE A 106 -3.37 -14.67 -18.79
C PHE A 106 -3.50 -13.39 -19.63
N LYS A 107 -4.52 -12.56 -19.36
CA LYS A 107 -4.72 -11.30 -20.07
C LYS A 107 -3.82 -10.22 -19.48
N LEU A 108 -3.05 -9.60 -20.37
CA LEU A 108 -2.22 -8.45 -20.04
C LEU A 108 -3.09 -7.18 -20.07
N ASN A 109 -3.18 -6.48 -18.95
CA ASN A 109 -3.81 -5.16 -18.85
C ASN A 109 -2.74 -4.13 -18.49
N CYS A 110 -2.51 -3.13 -19.34
CA CYS A 110 -1.47 -2.14 -19.16
C CYS A 110 -2.04 -0.72 -19.02
N LYS A 111 -1.41 0.07 -18.16
CA LYS A 111 -1.58 1.52 -18.03
C LYS A 111 -0.25 2.20 -18.26
N GLU A 112 -0.27 3.25 -19.05
CA GLU A 112 0.86 4.15 -19.27
C GLU A 112 0.65 5.41 -18.42
N GLY A 113 1.73 5.98 -17.94
CA GLY A 113 1.74 7.25 -17.23
C GLY A 113 3.06 7.97 -17.45
N ASN A 114 3.11 9.23 -17.05
CA ASN A 114 4.31 10.05 -17.15
C ASN A 114 4.65 10.56 -15.75
N ASN A 115 5.93 10.56 -15.40
CA ASN A 115 6.39 11.08 -14.12
C ASN A 115 5.94 12.54 -13.94
N SER A 116 5.33 12.84 -12.80
CA SER A 116 4.84 14.17 -12.48
C SER A 116 5.98 15.07 -12.01
N PRO A 117 5.83 16.41 -12.13
CA PRO A 117 6.83 17.37 -11.64
C PRO A 117 6.85 17.49 -10.10
N LEU A 118 6.20 16.56 -9.40
CA LEU A 118 6.01 16.60 -7.95
C LEU A 118 6.85 15.50 -7.31
N THR A 119 7.53 15.83 -6.22
CA THR A 119 8.37 14.90 -5.45
C THR A 119 7.52 13.96 -4.61
N ARG A 120 6.76 13.08 -5.28
CA ARG A 120 5.83 12.11 -4.67
C ARG A 120 5.78 10.83 -5.51
N PRO A 121 5.28 9.71 -4.97
CA PRO A 121 5.04 8.52 -5.77
C PRO A 121 4.01 8.77 -6.86
N GLU A 122 4.14 8.03 -7.96
CA GLU A 122 3.10 7.91 -8.97
C GLU A 122 2.10 6.83 -8.57
N PHE A 123 0.80 7.12 -8.71
CA PHE A 123 -0.27 6.24 -8.28
C PHE A 123 -0.94 5.58 -9.49
N VAL A 124 -1.07 4.26 -9.46
CA VAL A 124 -1.73 3.50 -10.53
C VAL A 124 -2.74 2.53 -9.93
N ASP A 125 -4.01 2.86 -10.12
CA ASP A 125 -5.11 1.97 -9.71
C ASP A 125 -5.44 0.98 -10.83
N VAL A 126 -5.52 -0.31 -10.54
CA VAL A 126 -5.86 -1.36 -11.50
C VAL A 126 -7.07 -2.14 -11.01
N LYS A 127 -8.12 -2.17 -11.83
CA LYS A 127 -9.28 -3.02 -11.59
C LYS A 127 -8.92 -4.45 -11.93
N VAL A 128 -9.00 -5.35 -10.96
CA VAL A 128 -8.92 -6.78 -11.20
C VAL A 128 -10.21 -7.20 -11.91
N SER A 129 -10.11 -7.72 -13.13
CA SER A 129 -11.27 -8.15 -13.89
C SER A 129 -11.91 -9.39 -13.26
N ASN A 130 -13.20 -9.30 -12.94
CA ASN A 130 -14.02 -10.48 -12.65
C ASN A 130 -14.28 -11.23 -13.96
N THR A 131 -13.72 -12.42 -14.12
CA THR A 131 -14.27 -13.40 -15.06
C THR A 131 -15.62 -13.85 -14.50
N GLY A 132 -16.66 -13.15 -14.94
CA GLY A 132 -18.05 -13.39 -14.58
C GLY A 132 -19.00 -12.73 -15.57
N SER A 133 -18.73 -12.85 -16.87
CA SER A 133 -19.74 -12.67 -17.92
C SER A 133 -19.24 -13.31 -19.21
N GLU A 134 -19.27 -14.64 -19.26
CA GLU A 134 -19.65 -15.30 -20.50
C GLU A 134 -21.15 -15.02 -20.68
N LYS A 135 -21.49 -14.38 -21.80
CA LYS A 135 -22.84 -14.41 -22.35
C LYS A 135 -22.87 -15.46 -23.45
#